data_AF-A0A4Y8RK88-F1
#
_entry.id   AF-A0A4Y8RK88-F1
#
_cell.length_a   1.000
_cell.length_b   1.000
_cell.length_c   1.000
_cell.angle_alpha   90.00
_cell.angle_beta   90.00
_cell.angle_gamma   90.00
#
_symmetry.space_group_name_H-M   'P 1'
#
loop_
_entity.id
_entity.type
_entity.pdbx_description
1 polymer ?
#
loop_
_entity_poly.entity_id
_entity_poly.type
_entity_poly.pdbx_seq_one_letter_code
_entity_poly.pdbx_strand_id
1 'polypeptide(L)' 'MVTVLRHGALRVVIFKDDHSPAHMHVFGDGEAKIDISGPAPRLILSTMRRGELRRASALVAGHQAFLLDEWRKHHG' A
#
# COMPACT_ATOMS: atom_id res chain seq x y z
N MET A 1 -7.95 10.50 2.88
CA MET A 1 -7.80 9.03 2.98
C MET A 1 -8.83 8.36 2.06
N VAL A 2 -8.40 7.54 1.10
CA VAL A 2 -9.27 6.74 0.21
C VAL A 2 -8.85 5.28 0.32
N THR A 3 -9.78 4.38 0.61
CA THR A 3 -9.49 2.93 0.56
C THR A 3 -9.69 2.44 -0.87
N VAL A 4 -8.64 1.89 -1.47
CA VAL A 4 -8.63 1.45 -2.88
C VAL A 4 -8.72 -0.06 -3.03
N LEU A 5 -8.31 -0.82 -2.00
CA LEU A 5 -8.40 -2.28 -1.99
C LEU A 5 -8.68 -2.79 -0.59
N ARG A 6 -9.51 -3.83 -0.49
CA ARG A 6 -9.80 -4.55 0.75
C ARG A 6 -9.58 -6.04 0.53
N HIS A 7 -8.92 -6.69 1.48
CA HIS A 7 -8.73 -8.14 1.44
C HIS A 7 -8.68 -8.69 2.87
N GLY A 8 -9.75 -9.38 3.29
CA GLY A 8 -9.91 -9.80 4.67
C GLY A 8 -9.88 -8.60 5.62
N ALA A 9 -9.01 -8.65 6.64
CA ALA A 9 -8.79 -7.56 7.59
C ALA A 9 -7.92 -6.41 7.05
N LEU A 10 -7.27 -6.60 5.89
CA LEU A 10 -6.36 -5.62 5.31
C LEU A 10 -7.10 -4.56 4.48
N ARG A 11 -6.67 -3.31 4.63
CA ARG A 11 -7.14 -2.18 3.82
C ARG A 11 -5.93 -1.46 3.21
N VAL A 12 -5.90 -1.35 1.89
CA VAL A 12 -4.91 -0.54 1.18
C VAL A 12 -5.49 0.83 0.90
N VAL A 13 -4.73 1.85 1.24
CA VAL A 13 -5.21 3.21 1.42
C VAL A 13 -4.22 4.20 0.81
N ILE A 14 -4.80 5.24 0.22
CA ILE A 14 -4.11 6.43 -0.28
C ILE A 14 -4.44 7.61 0.64
N PHE A 15 -3.41 8.30 1.13
CA PHE A 15 -3.57 9.63 1.72
C PHE A 15 -3.39 10.67 0.61
N LYS A 16 -4.35 11.59 0.48
CA LYS A 16 -4.38 12.57 -0.62
C LYS A 16 -3.32 13.67 -0.47
N ASP A 17 -2.89 13.91 0.76
CA ASP A 17 -1.89 14.92 1.12
C ASP A 17 -0.49 14.30 1.31
N ASP A 18 -0.32 13.00 1.01
CA ASP A 18 0.98 12.31 1.08
C ASP A 18 1.56 12.19 -0.33
N HIS A 19 2.76 12.73 -0.53
CA HIS A 19 3.31 13.05 -1.85
C HIS A 19 4.42 12.07 -2.28
N SER A 20 4.96 12.27 -3.49
CA SER A 20 5.95 11.41 -4.16
C SER A 20 7.15 10.99 -3.29
N PRO A 21 7.72 9.78 -3.52
CA PRO A 21 7.37 8.80 -4.57
C PRO A 21 6.07 8.04 -4.30
N ALA A 22 5.51 7.39 -5.33
CA ALA A 22 4.26 6.64 -5.22
C ALA A 22 4.34 5.52 -4.18
N HIS A 23 3.44 5.56 -3.20
CA HIS A 23 3.39 4.60 -2.10
C HIS A 23 1.96 4.36 -1.64
N MET A 24 1.77 3.26 -0.92
CA MET A 24 0.49 2.83 -0.35
C MET A 24 0.63 2.64 1.15
N HIS A 25 -0.45 2.94 1.87
CA HIS A 25 -0.59 2.60 3.29
C HIS A 25 -1.48 1.37 3.40
N VAL A 26 -0.98 0.32 4.04
CA VAL A 26 -1.76 -0.88 4.34
C VAL A 26 -2.06 -0.91 5.82
N PHE A 27 -3.34 -1.02 6.17
CA PHE A 27 -3.81 -1.13 7.55
C PHE A 27 -4.31 -2.54 7.84
N GLY A 28 -3.97 -3.06 9.03
CA GLY A 28 -4.35 -4.38 9.55
C GLY A 28 -4.19 -4.40 11.08
N ASP A 29 -3.36 -5.30 11.59
CA ASP A 29 -2.96 -5.32 13.02
C ASP A 29 -1.95 -4.21 13.40
N GLY A 30 -1.52 -3.46 12.40
CA GLY A 30 -0.69 -2.27 12.46
C GLY A 30 -0.77 -1.57 11.10
N GLU A 31 0.28 -0.85 10.75
CA GLU A 31 0.38 -0.14 9.48
C GLU A 31 1.68 -0.52 8.76
N ALA A 32 1.61 -0.63 7.44
CA ALA A 32 2.78 -0.74 6.57
C ALA A 32 2.73 0.32 5.48
N LYS A 33 3.81 1.09 5.34
CA LYS A 33 4.03 2.02 4.23
C LYS A 33 4.89 1.31 3.18
N ILE A 34 4.38 1.16 1.97
CA ILE A 34 5.01 0.38 0.89
C ILE A 34 5.16 1.25 -0.35
N ASP A 35 6.40 1.43 -0.80
CA ASP A 35 6.78 2.04 -2.08
C ASP A 35 6.32 1.13 -3.22
N ILE A 36 5.62 1.70 -4.20
CA ILE A 36 5.14 0.98 -5.40
C ILE A 36 5.71 1.56 -6.70
N SER A 37 6.60 2.55 -6.62
CA SER A 37 7.15 3.28 -7.77
C SER A 37 8.20 2.48 -8.57
N GLY A 38 8.82 1.48 -7.94
CA GLY A 38 9.83 0.62 -8.55
C GLY A 38 9.27 -0.57 -9.34
N PRO A 39 10.14 -1.41 -9.91
CA PRO A 39 9.74 -2.63 -10.63
C PRO A 39 9.08 -3.68 -9.73
N ALA A 40 9.28 -3.59 -8.42
CA ALA A 40 8.60 -4.39 -7.41
C ALA A 40 8.34 -3.54 -6.16
N PRO A 41 7.31 -3.83 -5.36
CA PRO A 41 7.03 -3.05 -4.18
C PRO A 41 8.11 -3.24 -3.11
N ARG A 42 8.40 -2.17 -2.37
CA ARG A 42 9.41 -2.17 -1.32
C ARG A 42 8.82 -1.63 -0.03
N LEU A 43 9.03 -2.36 1.06
CA LEU A 43 8.64 -1.89 2.38
C LEU A 43 9.47 -0.66 2.78
N ILE A 44 8.81 0.41 3.20
CA ILE A 44 9.45 1.60 3.78
C ILE A 44 9.50 1.46 5.31
N LEU A 45 8.34 1.20 5.91
CA LEU A 45 8.15 1.18 7.37
C LEU A 45 6.98 0.25 7.69
N SER A 46 7.05 -0.45 8.82
CA SER A 46 5.92 -1.22 9.35
C SER A 46 5.89 -1.27 10.88
N THR A 47 4.68 -1.22 11.45
CA THR A 47 4.36 -1.58 12.83
C THR A 47 3.63 -2.93 12.94
N MET A 48 3.28 -3.55 11.81
CA MET A 48 2.59 -4.84 11.75
C MET A 48 3.42 -6.00 12.28
N ARG A 49 2.73 -7.05 12.76
CA ARG A 49 3.39 -8.33 13.07
C ARG A 49 3.84 -9.00 11.77
N ARG A 50 4.93 -9.77 11.85
CA ARG A 50 5.57 -10.42 10.69
C ARG A 50 4.60 -11.18 9.77
N GLY A 51 3.63 -11.90 10.34
CA GLY A 51 2.64 -12.67 9.57
C GLY A 51 1.68 -11.78 8.77
N GLU A 52 1.21 -10.69 9.36
CA GLU A 52 0.33 -9.70 8.71
C GLU A 52 1.11 -8.92 7.66
N LEU A 53 2.34 -8.48 7.99
CA LEU A 53 3.22 -7.79 7.06
C LEU A 53 3.48 -8.63 5.79
N ARG A 54 3.70 -9.94 5.93
CA ARG A 54 3.88 -10.83 4.77
C ARG A 54 2.62 -10.86 3.88
N ARG A 55 1.42 -10.90 4.48
CA ARG A 55 0.15 -10.84 3.74
C ARG A 55 -0.03 -9.49 3.06
N ALA A 56 0.25 -8.40 3.76
CA ALA A 56 0.18 -7.04 3.22
C ALA A 56 1.11 -6.85 2.02
N SER A 57 2.38 -7.28 2.13
CA SER A 57 3.34 -7.20 1.02
C SER A 57 2.92 -8.05 -0.17
N ALA A 58 2.41 -9.26 0.06
CA ALA A 58 1.90 -10.12 -1.03
C ALA A 58 0.67 -9.51 -1.72
N LEU A 59 -0.24 -8.91 -0.94
CA LEU A 59 -1.42 -8.22 -1.47
C LEU A 59 -1.02 -7.04 -2.37
N VAL A 60 -0.08 -6.21 -1.92
CA VAL A 60 0.41 -5.06 -2.69
C VAL A 60 1.16 -5.52 -3.94
N ALA A 61 2.02 -6.53 -3.85
CA ALA A 61 2.71 -7.09 -5.01
C ALA A 61 1.75 -7.66 -6.06
N GLY A 62 0.72 -8.39 -5.63
CA GLY A 62 -0.29 -8.94 -6.54
C GLY A 62 -1.14 -7.87 -7.26
N HIS A 63 -1.20 -6.64 -6.74
CA HIS A 63 -2.04 -5.57 -7.26
C HIS A 63 -1.24 -4.31 -7.64
N GLN A 64 0.08 -4.39 -7.78
CA GLN A 64 0.94 -3.21 -7.91
C GLN A 64 0.52 -2.30 -9.07
N ALA A 65 0.23 -2.87 -10.26
CA ALA A 65 -0.18 -2.11 -11.43
C ALA A 65 -1.49 -1.34 -11.21
N PHE A 66 -2.49 -1.99 -10.60
CA PHE A 66 -3.76 -1.37 -10.24
C PHE A 66 -3.56 -0.26 -9.21
N LEU A 67 -2.76 -0.51 -8.17
CA LEU A 67 -2.49 0.48 -7.12
C LEU A 67 -1.72 1.69 -7.66
N LEU A 68 -0.79 1.51 -8.61
CA LEU A 68 -0.12 2.60 -9.29
C LEU A 68 -1.08 3.47 -10.10
N ASP A 69 -2.04 2.86 -10.79
CA ASP A 69 -3.08 3.58 -11.53
C ASP A 69 -3.98 4.40 -10.59
N GLU A 70 -4.44 3.79 -9.49
CA GLU A 70 -5.21 4.50 -8.45
C GLU A 70 -4.43 5.65 -7.81
N TRP A 71 -3.13 5.46 -7.55
CA TRP A 71 -2.27 6.52 -7.02
C TRP A 71 -2.23 7.73 -7.97
N ARG A 72 -1.99 7.49 -9.26
CA ARG A 72 -1.93 8.52 -10.31
C ARG A 72 -3.25 9.28 -10.45
N LYS A 73 -4.39 8.61 -10.35
CA LYS A 73 -5.72 9.28 -10.37
C LYS A 73 -5.89 10.32 -9.26
N HIS A 74 -5.20 10.14 -8.15
CA HIS A 74 -5.31 11.02 -7.00
C HIS A 74 -4.18 12.07 -6.90
N HIS A 75 -3.02 11.85 -7.54
CA HIS A 75 -1.82 12.69 -7.37
C HIS A 75 -1.25 13.29 -8.65
N GLY A 76 -1.67 12.82 -9.83
CA GLY A 76 -1.24 13.36 -11.13
C GLY A 76 0.27 13.26 -11.35
#